data_AF-A0A2M8CYP9-F1
#
_entry.id   AF-A0A2M8CYP9-F1
#
_cell.length_a   1.000
_cell.length_b   1.000
_cell.length_c   1.000
_cell.angle_alpha   90.00
_cell.angle_beta   90.00
_cell.angle_gamma   90.00
#
_symmetry.space_group_name_H-M   'P 1'
#
loop_
_entity.id
_entity.type
_entity.pdbx_description
1 polymer ?
#
loop_
_entity_poly.entity_id
_entity_poly.type
_entity_poly.pdbx_seq_one_letter_code
_entity_poly.pdbx_strand_id
1 'polypeptide(L)'
;MLNAGHAVQKVTRKLVFKKMLAFLVIGFGAGALLFIAFPLWLDQIVPYNKEIFDPSLFVYCFLIFLNIHHYFIDFALWRRDNPEMKYLHR
;
A
#
# COMPACT_ATOMS: atom_id res chain seq x y z
N MET A 1 -1.48 -46.96 -8.72
CA MET A 1 -1.93 -45.91 -7.78
C MET A 1 -1.02 -44.67 -7.80
N LEU A 2 -0.58 -44.15 -8.97
CA LEU A 2 0.40 -43.04 -9.04
C LEU A 2 -0.13 -41.73 -9.69
N ASN A 3 -1.40 -41.65 -10.09
CA ASN A 3 -1.87 -40.53 -10.94
C ASN A 3 -2.63 -39.40 -10.19
N ALA A 4 -3.06 -39.64 -8.94
CA ALA A 4 -3.85 -38.67 -8.19
C ALA A 4 -3.01 -37.52 -7.61
N GLY A 5 -1.77 -37.80 -7.17
CA GLY A 5 -0.89 -36.80 -6.52
C GLY A 5 -0.48 -35.64 -7.43
N HIS A 6 -0.14 -35.92 -8.70
CA HIS A 6 0.24 -34.89 -9.68
C HIS A 6 -0.94 -33.99 -10.09
N ALA A 7 -2.15 -34.54 -10.16
CA ALA A 7 -3.35 -33.77 -10.49
C ALA A 7 -3.73 -32.80 -9.36
N VAL A 8 -3.71 -33.28 -8.10
CA VAL A 8 -3.95 -32.45 -6.91
C VAL A 8 -2.91 -31.32 -6.80
N GLN A 9 -1.63 -31.63 -7.00
CA GLN A 9 -0.55 -30.63 -6.95
C GLN A 9 -0.67 -29.55 -8.05
N LYS A 10 -1.13 -29.92 -9.26
CA LYS A 10 -1.40 -28.96 -10.36
C LYS A 10 -2.59 -28.05 -10.05
N VAL A 11 -3.67 -28.58 -9.47
CA VAL A 11 -4.86 -27.80 -9.09
C VAL A 11 -4.51 -26.77 -8.02
N THR A 12 -3.77 -27.17 -6.99
CA THR A 12 -3.31 -26.27 -5.92
C THR A 12 -2.42 -25.15 -6.47
N ARG A 13 -1.49 -25.46 -7.38
CA ARG A 13 -0.63 -24.45 -8.01
C ARG A 13 -1.42 -23.44 -8.84
N LYS A 14 -2.37 -23.91 -9.66
CA LYS A 14 -3.25 -23.01 -10.45
C LYS A 14 -4.11 -22.12 -9.55
N LEU A 15 -4.62 -22.65 -8.44
CA LEU A 15 -5.42 -21.89 -7.48
C LEU A 15 -4.59 -20.81 -6.77
N VAL A 16 -3.38 -21.16 -6.30
CA VAL A 16 -2.44 -20.20 -5.70
C VAL A 16 -2.08 -19.11 -6.70
N PHE A 17 -1.77 -19.47 -7.95
CA PHE A 17 -1.48 -18.50 -9.00
C PHE A 17 -2.65 -17.53 -9.25
N LYS A 18 -3.89 -18.04 -9.35
CA LYS A 18 -5.09 -17.18 -9.48
C LYS A 18 -5.26 -16.24 -8.30
N LYS A 19 -5.05 -16.72 -7.07
CA LYS A 19 -5.12 -15.89 -5.85
C LYS A 19 -4.04 -14.82 -5.83
N MET A 20 -2.80 -15.16 -6.19
CA MET A 20 -1.71 -14.18 -6.30
C MET A 20 -2.00 -13.14 -7.38
N LEU A 21 -2.49 -13.57 -8.55
CA LEU A 21 -2.86 -12.64 -9.62
C LEU A 21 -3.97 -11.68 -9.18
N ALA A 22 -5.01 -12.20 -8.51
CA ALA A 22 -6.08 -11.37 -7.97
C ALA A 22 -5.54 -10.38 -6.92
N PHE A 23 -4.66 -10.83 -6.02
CA PHE A 23 -4.01 -9.96 -5.03
C PHE A 23 -3.21 -8.83 -5.70
N LEU A 24 -2.42 -9.15 -6.72
CA LEU A 24 -1.64 -8.15 -7.45
C LEU A 24 -2.54 -7.15 -8.19
N VAL A 25 -3.56 -7.63 -8.89
CA VAL A 25 -4.50 -6.76 -9.62
C VAL A 25 -5.24 -5.83 -8.66
N ILE A 26 -5.73 -6.35 -7.54
CA ILE A 26 -6.42 -5.54 -6.53
C ILE A 26 -5.44 -4.55 -5.88
N GLY A 27 -4.24 -5.00 -5.50
CA GLY A 27 -3.23 -4.17 -4.85
C GLY A 27 -2.75 -3.03 -5.75
N PHE A 28 -2.35 -3.34 -6.98
CA PHE A 28 -1.94 -2.33 -7.96
C PHE A 28 -3.10 -1.45 -8.39
N GLY A 29 -4.30 -2.02 -8.56
CA GLY A 29 -5.50 -1.25 -8.90
C GLY A 29 -5.87 -0.25 -7.81
N ALA A 30 -5.92 -0.70 -6.56
CA ALA A 30 -6.18 0.17 -5.41
C ALA A 30 -5.08 1.22 -5.24
N GLY A 31 -3.80 0.83 -5.41
CA GLY A 31 -2.68 1.76 -5.36
C GLY A 31 -2.75 2.84 -6.43
N ALA A 32 -3.00 2.47 -7.69
CA ALA A 32 -3.15 3.43 -8.78
C ALA A 32 -4.36 4.36 -8.56
N LEU A 33 -5.48 3.82 -8.06
CA LEU A 33 -6.67 4.61 -7.77
C LEU A 33 -6.44 5.61 -6.63
N LEU A 34 -5.90 5.16 -5.49
CA LEU A 34 -5.80 5.98 -4.29
C LEU A 34 -4.58 6.93 -4.31
N PHE A 35 -3.47 6.53 -4.94
CA PHE A 35 -2.23 7.30 -4.91
C PHE A 35 -1.98 8.14 -6.17
N ILE A 36 -2.69 7.87 -7.27
CA ILE A 36 -2.53 8.62 -8.52
C ILE A 36 -3.85 9.25 -8.94
N ALA A 37 -4.88 8.44 -9.21
CA ALA A 37 -6.12 8.94 -9.77
C ALA A 37 -6.85 9.89 -8.80
N PHE A 38 -6.91 9.54 -7.51
CA PHE A 38 -7.61 10.33 -6.51
C PHE A 38 -6.98 11.70 -6.25
N PRO A 39 -5.66 11.83 -6.01
CA PRO A 39 -5.02 13.15 -5.87
C PRO A 39 -5.13 14.01 -7.14
N LEU A 40 -4.93 13.43 -8.32
CA LEU A 40 -5.07 14.16 -9.58
C LEU A 40 -6.51 14.63 -9.83
N TRP A 41 -7.50 13.83 -9.42
CA TRP A 41 -8.90 14.24 -9.47
C TRP A 41 -9.17 15.41 -8.51
N LEU A 42 -8.58 15.40 -7.31
CA LEU A 42 -8.64 16.53 -6.37
C LEU A 42 -8.03 17.80 -6.97
N ASP A 43 -6.89 17.70 -7.68
CA ASP A 43 -6.25 18.83 -8.36
C ASP A 43 -7.14 19.50 -9.44
N GLN A 44 -8.12 18.76 -9.96
CA GLN A 44 -9.08 19.28 -10.94
C GLN A 44 -10.30 19.96 -10.30
N ILE A 45 -10.79 19.43 -9.16
CA ILE A 45 -12.05 19.91 -8.55
C ILE A 45 -11.83 20.97 -7.47
N VAL A 46 -10.68 20.95 -6.78
CA VAL A 46 -10.40 21.90 -5.70
C VAL A 46 -9.75 23.16 -6.28
N PRO A 47 -10.33 24.35 -6.09
CA PRO A 47 -9.69 25.58 -6.50
C PRO A 47 -8.52 25.92 -5.56
N TYR A 48 -7.32 26.05 -6.12
CA TYR A 48 -6.14 26.57 -5.44
C TYR A 48 -5.27 27.34 -6.46
N ASN A 49 -4.31 28.13 -5.95
CA ASN A 49 -3.40 28.88 -6.83
C ASN A 49 -2.33 27.96 -7.43
N LYS A 50 -2.54 27.56 -8.69
CA LYS A 50 -1.64 26.67 -9.44
C LYS A 50 -0.31 27.32 -9.85
N GLU A 51 -0.24 28.65 -9.88
CA GLU A 51 1.02 29.36 -10.16
C GLU A 51 2.00 29.26 -8.98
N ILE A 52 1.47 29.14 -7.75
CA ILE A 52 2.27 29.01 -6.53
C ILE A 52 2.59 27.55 -6.23
N PHE A 53 1.61 26.66 -6.35
CA PHE A 53 1.66 25.31 -5.79
C PHE A 53 1.91 24.18 -6.80
N ASP A 54 2.00 24.49 -8.10
CA ASP A 54 2.04 23.52 -9.22
C ASP A 54 0.74 22.70 -9.36
N PRO A 55 0.38 22.17 -10.55
CA PRO A 55 -0.82 21.35 -10.74
C PRO A 55 -0.86 19.99 -10.03
N SER A 56 0.15 19.68 -9.21
CA SER A 56 0.32 18.38 -8.53
C SER A 56 0.26 18.50 -7.00
N LEU A 57 -0.30 19.59 -6.47
CA LEU A 57 -0.33 19.87 -5.02
C LEU A 57 -0.86 18.70 -4.21
N PHE A 58 -1.99 18.11 -4.62
CA PHE A 58 -2.60 17.01 -3.86
C PHE A 58 -1.76 15.75 -3.89
N VAL A 59 -1.04 15.48 -4.98
CA VAL A 59 -0.07 14.37 -5.04
C VAL A 59 1.00 14.57 -3.96
N TYR A 60 1.58 15.77 -3.85
CA TYR A 60 2.56 16.07 -2.81
C TYR A 60 1.98 15.95 -1.40
N CYS A 61 0.77 16.45 -1.15
CA CYS A 61 0.12 16.30 0.14
C CYS A 61 -0.06 14.83 0.53
N PHE A 62 -0.49 13.98 -0.41
CA PHE A 62 -0.62 12.54 -0.20
C PHE A 62 0.73 11.88 0.09
N LEU A 63 1.77 12.23 -0.66
CA LEU A 63 3.12 11.71 -0.40
C LEU A 63 3.62 12.11 1.00
N ILE A 64 3.41 13.35 1.42
CA ILE A 64 3.78 13.80 2.77
C ILE A 64 2.99 13.03 3.83
N PHE A 65 1.67 12.92 3.67
CA PHE A 65 0.81 12.16 4.58
C PHE A 65 1.28 10.71 4.71
N LEU A 66 1.61 10.05 3.58
CA LEU A 66 2.11 8.68 3.58
C LEU A 66 3.43 8.57 4.34
N ASN A 67 4.37 9.48 4.11
CA ASN A 67 5.64 9.47 4.83
C ASN A 67 5.45 9.64 6.34
N ILE A 68 4.56 10.53 6.77
CA ILE A 68 4.23 10.73 8.19
C ILE A 68 3.56 9.48 8.76
N HIS A 69 2.62 8.88 8.03
CA HIS A 69 1.95 7.66 8.42
C HIS A 69 2.94 6.50 8.60
N HIS A 70 3.85 6.34 7.64
CA HIS A 70 4.92 5.35 7.70
C HIS A 70 5.85 5.60 8.89
N TYR A 71 6.23 6.85 9.14
CA TYR A 71 7.03 7.20 10.31
C TYR A 71 6.36 6.71 11.60
N PHE A 72 5.05 6.90 11.77
CA PHE A 72 4.35 6.42 12.96
C PHE A 72 4.30 4.89 13.07
N ILE A 73 4.01 4.20 11.97
CA ILE A 73 3.99 2.74 11.94
C ILE A 73 5.36 2.16 12.27
N ASP A 74 6.41 2.69 11.64
CA ASP A 74 7.78 2.23 11.84
C ASP A 74 8.24 2.54 13.26
N PHE A 75 7.92 3.73 13.76
CA PHE A 75 8.18 4.12 15.14
C PHE A 75 7.47 3.20 16.15
N ALA A 76 6.24 2.77 15.88
CA ALA A 76 5.53 1.82 16.73
C ALA A 76 6.13 0.41 16.65
N LEU A 77 6.34 -0.12 15.44
CA LEU A 77 6.85 -1.48 15.21
C LEU A 77 8.27 -1.66 15.75
N TRP A 78 9.17 -0.72 15.45
CA TRP A 78 10.59 -0.86 15.78
C TRP A 78 10.87 -0.68 17.27
N ARG A 79 10.03 0.08 17.98
CA ARG A 79 10.20 0.29 19.43
C ARG A 79 9.46 -0.75 20.27
N ARG A 80 8.44 -1.42 19.73
CA ARG A 80 7.68 -2.46 20.43
C ARG A 80 8.58 -3.59 20.95
N ASP A 81 9.52 -4.04 20.13
CA ASP A 81 10.36 -5.20 20.44
C ASP A 81 11.79 -4.81 20.88
N ASN A 82 12.07 -3.51 21.05
CA ASN A 82 13.38 -3.04 21.46
C ASN A 82 13.55 -3.13 23.00
N PRO A 83 14.44 -4.02 23.52
CA PRO A 83 14.64 -4.18 24.95
C PRO A 83 15.15 -2.91 25.64
N GLU A 84 15.92 -2.07 24.94
CA GLU A 84 16.47 -0.79 25.45
C GLU A 84 15.36 0.25 25.69
N MET A 85 14.20 0.14 25.02
CA MET A 85 13.13 1.16 25.07
C MET A 85 12.01 0.81 26.06
N LYS A 86 12.10 -0.33 26.76
CA LYS A 86 11.05 -0.81 27.69
C LYS A 86 10.71 0.15 28.83
N TYR A 87 11.65 1.02 29.22
CA TYR A 87 11.45 2.00 30.29
C TYR A 87 10.44 3.10 29.95
N LEU A 88 10.14 3.32 28.66
CA LEU A 88 9.16 4.31 28.18
C LEU A 88 7.69 3.83 28.28
N HIS A 89 7.46 2.56 28.63
CA HIS A 89 6.14 1.93 28.69
C HIS A 89 5.67 1.67 30.13
N ARG A 90 6.20 2.40 31.12
CA ARG A 90 5.83 2.29 32.53
C ARG A 90 4.87 3.39 32.97
#